data_AF-A0A2A4NEY5-F1
#
_entry.id   AF-A0A2A4NEY5-F1
#
_cell.length_a   1.000
_cell.length_b   1.000
_cell.length_c   1.000
_cell.angle_alpha   90.00
_cell.angle_beta   90.00
_cell.angle_gamma   90.00
#
_symmetry.space_group_name_H-M   'P 1'
#
loop_
_entity.id
_entity.type
_entity.pdbx_description
1 polymer ?
#
loop_
_entity_poly.entity_id
_entity_poly.type
_entity_poly.pdbx_seq_one_letter_code
_entity_poly.pdbx_strand_id
1 'polypeptide(L)'
;MVGSMNRIVKMCFLKAEATTDRFHVQHLANDAVQELRIKYQWEILNNENIACKKAKAEDKVYKPEILENGDTLRQLMAGSRYVLYKSRDKWTQSQNSELEYFLRNILTSRMHMICLTD
;
A
#
# COMPACT_ATOMS: atom_id res chain seq x y z
N MET A 1 -40.54 -2.27 -12.18
CA MET A 1 -39.81 -1.00 -12.39
C MET A 1 -38.52 -1.01 -11.54
N VAL A 2 -37.56 -1.89 -11.88
CA VAL A 2 -36.26 -2.07 -11.16
C VAL A 2 -35.07 -2.24 -12.13
N GLY A 3 -35.32 -2.56 -13.41
CA GLY A 3 -34.26 -2.78 -14.40
C GLY A 3 -33.60 -1.50 -14.96
N SER A 4 -34.26 -0.33 -14.86
CA SER A 4 -33.74 0.93 -15.41
C SER A 4 -32.57 1.49 -14.61
N MET A 5 -32.67 1.49 -13.27
CA MET A 5 -31.63 2.05 -12.40
C MET A 5 -30.33 1.23 -12.45
N ASN A 6 -30.41 -0.10 -12.36
CA ASN A 6 -29.24 -0.98 -12.47
C ASN A 6 -28.52 -0.85 -13.82
N ARG A 7 -29.26 -0.64 -14.90
CA ARG A 7 -28.68 -0.44 -16.24
C ARG A 7 -27.95 0.90 -16.34
N ILE A 8 -28.51 1.97 -15.78
CA ILE A 8 -27.85 3.29 -15.73
C ILE A 8 -26.56 3.22 -14.92
N VAL A 9 -26.59 2.61 -13.73
CA VAL A 9 -25.39 2.47 -12.88
C VAL A 9 -24.28 1.70 -13.60
N LYS A 10 -24.60 0.58 -14.27
CA LYS A 10 -23.59 -0.19 -15.02
C LYS A 10 -23.03 0.55 -16.23
N MET A 11 -23.81 1.43 -16.87
CA MET A 11 -23.32 2.23 -18.00
C MET A 11 -22.49 3.44 -17.55
N CYS A 12 -22.85 4.08 -16.44
CA CYS A 12 -22.13 5.25 -15.93
C CYS A 12 -20.87 4.87 -15.14
N PHE A 13 -20.88 3.74 -14.43
CA PHE A 13 -19.77 3.28 -13.60
C PHE A 13 -19.23 1.94 -14.10
N LEU A 14 -18.61 1.97 -15.28
CA LEU A 14 -18.13 0.77 -15.99
C LEU A 14 -17.13 -0.09 -15.19
N LYS A 15 -16.42 0.52 -14.24
CA LYS A 15 -15.42 -0.16 -13.38
C LYS A 15 -15.94 -0.49 -11.98
N ALA A 16 -17.19 -0.13 -11.66
CA ALA A 16 -17.75 -0.36 -10.34
C ALA A 16 -18.40 -1.74 -10.26
N GLU A 17 -18.13 -2.45 -9.17
CA GLU A 17 -18.80 -3.71 -8.84
C GLU A 17 -19.97 -3.45 -7.89
N ALA A 18 -21.11 -4.06 -8.16
CA ALA A 18 -22.28 -3.95 -7.31
C ALA A 18 -22.08 -4.84 -6.07
N THR A 19 -21.89 -4.21 -4.91
CA THR A 19 -21.72 -4.93 -3.64
C THR A 19 -23.05 -5.08 -2.90
N THR A 20 -23.24 -6.24 -2.25
CA THR A 20 -24.43 -6.57 -1.45
C THR A 20 -24.50 -5.82 -0.12
N ASP A 21 -23.40 -5.72 0.63
CA ASP A 21 -23.39 -5.15 1.99
C ASP A 21 -22.08 -4.45 2.37
N ARG A 22 -22.12 -3.69 3.47
CA ARG A 22 -20.97 -2.91 3.97
C ARG A 22 -19.76 -3.78 4.33
N PHE A 23 -19.96 -4.98 4.86
CA PHE A 23 -18.85 -5.86 5.26
C PHE A 23 -18.11 -6.41 4.05
N HIS A 24 -18.83 -6.69 2.95
CA HIS A 24 -18.20 -7.09 1.70
C HIS A 24 -17.31 -5.99 1.13
N VAL A 25 -17.75 -4.72 1.15
CA VAL A 25 -16.88 -3.57 0.75
C VAL A 25 -15.64 -3.49 1.64
N GLN A 26 -15.79 -3.69 2.95
CA GLN A 26 -14.65 -3.68 3.88
C GLN A 26 -13.67 -4.84 3.61
N HIS A 27 -14.17 -6.03 3.31
CA HIS A 27 -13.35 -7.18 2.95
C HIS A 27 -12.56 -6.91 1.66
N LEU A 28 -13.22 -6.45 0.59
CA LEU A 28 -12.57 -6.12 -0.67
C LEU A 28 -11.48 -5.04 -0.51
N ALA A 29 -11.77 -3.99 0.26
CA ALA A 29 -10.80 -2.94 0.54
C ALA A 29 -9.59 -3.48 1.33
N ASN A 30 -9.85 -4.33 2.33
CA ASN A 30 -8.81 -4.95 3.14
C ASN A 30 -7.91 -5.85 2.29
N ASP A 31 -8.48 -6.67 1.42
CA ASP A 31 -7.76 -7.57 0.52
C ASP A 31 -6.89 -6.80 -0.47
N ALA A 32 -7.43 -5.75 -1.10
CA ALA A 32 -6.66 -4.88 -1.99
C ALA A 32 -5.45 -4.23 -1.28
N VAL A 33 -5.64 -3.77 -0.04
CA VAL A 33 -4.55 -3.23 0.78
C VAL A 33 -3.52 -4.33 1.13
N GLN A 34 -3.95 -5.57 1.38
CA GLN A 34 -3.02 -6.68 1.62
C GLN A 34 -2.17 -6.98 0.40
N GLU A 35 -2.77 -7.08 -0.78
CA GLU A 35 -2.07 -7.37 -2.01
C GLU A 35 -1.01 -6.30 -2.31
N LEU A 36 -1.39 -5.02 -2.19
CA LEU A 36 -0.46 -3.90 -2.36
C LEU A 36 0.68 -3.97 -1.35
N ARG A 37 0.40 -4.26 -0.07
CA ARG A 37 1.45 -4.38 0.95
C ARG A 37 2.41 -5.53 0.65
N ILE A 38 1.89 -6.72 0.31
CA ILE A 38 2.72 -7.90 0.01
C ILE A 38 3.63 -7.59 -1.18
N LYS A 39 3.08 -6.97 -2.23
CA LYS A 39 3.86 -6.57 -3.40
C LYS A 39 5.00 -5.62 -3.02
N TYR A 40 4.71 -4.58 -2.25
CA TYR A 40 5.72 -3.62 -1.81
C TYR A 40 6.77 -4.26 -0.89
N GLN A 41 6.39 -5.24 -0.06
CA GLN A 41 7.33 -6.00 0.76
C GLN A 41 8.33 -6.79 -0.11
N TRP A 42 7.86 -7.39 -1.21
CA TRP A 42 8.75 -8.05 -2.18
C TRP A 42 9.67 -7.05 -2.88
N GLU A 43 9.19 -5.86 -3.22
CA GLU A 43 10.00 -4.80 -3.82
C GLU A 43 11.11 -4.34 -2.87
N ILE A 44 10.82 -4.14 -1.59
CA ILE A 44 11.82 -3.82 -0.57
C ILE A 44 12.87 -4.92 -0.46
N LEU A 45 12.45 -6.18 -0.33
CA LEU A 45 13.38 -7.30 -0.21
C LEU A 45 14.27 -7.44 -1.45
N ASN A 46 13.71 -7.21 -2.64
CA ASN A 46 14.47 -7.21 -3.88
C ASN A 46 15.50 -6.07 -3.92
N ASN A 47 15.12 -4.86 -3.51
CA ASN A 47 16.01 -3.71 -3.44
C ASN A 47 17.14 -3.93 -2.43
N GLU A 48 16.84 -4.46 -1.25
CA GLU A 48 17.85 -4.86 -0.25
C GLU A 48 18.83 -5.89 -0.83
N ASN A 49 18.32 -6.91 -1.54
CA ASN A 49 19.16 -7.91 -2.19
C ASN A 49 20.07 -7.30 -3.27
N ILE A 50 19.55 -6.38 -4.09
CA ILE A 50 20.35 -5.66 -5.10
C ILE A 50 21.44 -4.83 -4.42
N ALA A 51 21.09 -4.10 -3.36
CA ALA A 51 22.04 -3.27 -2.62
C ALA A 51 23.12 -4.11 -1.92
N CYS A 52 22.76 -5.25 -1.33
CA CYS A 52 23.70 -6.23 -0.79
C CYS A 52 24.67 -6.75 -1.87
N LYS A 53 24.16 -7.11 -3.05
CA LYS A 53 25.00 -7.57 -4.17
C LYS A 53 25.97 -6.50 -4.64
N LYS A 54 25.51 -5.24 -4.75
CA LYS A 54 26.36 -4.09 -5.12
C LYS A 54 27.44 -3.83 -4.07
N ALA A 55 27.06 -3.79 -2.79
CA ALA A 55 28.01 -3.59 -1.70
C ALA A 55 29.08 -4.69 -1.68
N LYS A 56 28.69 -5.95 -1.89
CA LYS A 56 29.62 -7.08 -2.01
C LYS A 56 30.55 -6.95 -3.23
N ALA A 57 30.06 -6.46 -4.36
CA ALA A 57 30.89 -6.21 -5.54
C ALA A 57 31.91 -5.08 -5.32
N GLU A 58 31.58 -4.11 -4.46
CA GLU A 58 32.46 -3.00 -4.07
C GLU A 58 33.31 -3.31 -2.81
N ASP A 59 33.25 -4.54 -2.30
CA ASP A 59 33.89 -5.00 -1.06
C ASP A 59 33.54 -4.15 0.18
N LYS A 60 32.31 -3.61 0.20
CA LYS A 60 31.73 -2.82 1.28
C LYS A 60 30.66 -3.60 2.03
N VAL A 61 30.50 -3.28 3.32
CA VAL A 61 29.40 -3.80 4.14
C VAL A 61 28.12 -3.03 3.81
N TYR A 62 27.06 -3.76 3.44
CA TYR A 62 25.74 -3.16 3.25
C TYR A 62 25.19 -2.62 4.58
N LYS A 63 24.73 -1.37 4.56
CA LYS A 63 24.01 -0.75 5.67
C LYS A 63 22.59 -0.40 5.20
N PRO A 64 21.54 -0.90 5.87
CA PRO A 64 20.18 -0.57 5.50
C PRO A 64 19.89 0.91 5.75
N GLU A 65 18.96 1.45 4.97
CA GLU A 65 18.42 2.79 5.21
C GLU A 65 17.63 2.78 6.52
N ILE A 66 17.95 3.74 7.38
CA ILE A 66 17.29 3.97 8.67
C ILE A 66 16.41 5.20 8.50
N LEU A 67 15.12 5.05 8.82
CA LEU A 67 14.13 6.12 8.77
C LEU A 67 14.29 7.08 9.96
N GLU A 68 13.61 8.22 9.92
CA GLU A 68 13.67 9.25 10.98
C GLU A 68 13.28 8.71 12.37
N ASN A 69 12.44 7.67 12.41
CA ASN A 69 12.01 7.01 13.65
C ASN A 69 13.03 5.97 14.18
N GLY A 70 14.13 5.73 13.47
CA GLY A 70 15.16 4.74 13.84
C GLY A 70 14.87 3.32 13.34
N ASP A 71 13.75 3.08 12.66
CA ASP A 71 13.42 1.79 12.07
C ASP A 71 14.03 1.63 10.68
N THR A 72 14.31 0.39 10.31
CA THR A 72 14.53 0.02 8.91
C THR A 72 13.21 -0.04 8.15
N LEU A 73 13.28 0.11 6.83
CA LEU A 73 12.11 -0.02 5.96
C LEU A 73 11.40 -1.37 6.13
N ARG A 74 12.14 -2.44 6.40
CA ARG A 74 11.59 -3.78 6.66
C ARG A 74 10.84 -3.87 7.99
N GLN A 75 11.31 -3.19 9.04
CA GLN A 75 10.63 -3.13 10.33
C GLN A 75 9.34 -2.32 10.23
N LEU A 76 9.39 -1.16 9.56
CA LEU A 76 8.21 -0.34 9.26
C LEU A 76 7.11 -1.17 8.57
N MET A 77 7.49 -1.96 7.56
CA MET A 77 6.55 -2.84 6.85
C MET A 77 5.88 -3.86 7.75
N ALA A 78 6.62 -4.49 8.66
CA ALA A 78 6.07 -5.46 9.58
C ALA A 78 5.07 -4.82 10.55
N GLY A 79 5.36 -3.61 11.04
CA GLY A 79 4.49 -2.85 11.94
C GLY A 79 3.21 -2.32 11.27
N SER A 80 3.27 -1.98 9.99
CA SER A 80 2.16 -1.37 9.25
C SER A 80 0.90 -2.26 9.16
N ARG A 81 1.05 -3.60 9.15
CA ARG A 81 -0.06 -4.55 8.90
C ARG A 81 -1.27 -4.30 9.78
N TYR A 82 -1.08 -4.24 11.09
CA TYR A 82 -2.18 -4.16 12.04
C TYR A 82 -2.77 -2.75 12.13
N VAL A 83 -1.97 -1.73 11.83
CA VAL A 83 -2.40 -0.34 11.98
C VAL A 83 -3.26 0.09 10.78
N LEU A 84 -2.97 -0.41 9.58
CA LEU A 84 -3.77 -0.16 8.37
C LEU A 84 -5.23 -0.63 8.47
N TYR A 85 -5.51 -1.59 9.35
CA TYR A 85 -6.87 -2.09 9.60
C TYR A 85 -7.64 -1.30 10.66
N LYS A 86 -6.99 -0.36 11.34
CA LYS A 86 -7.63 0.49 12.34
C LYS A 86 -8.10 1.79 11.68
N SER A 87 -9.20 2.35 12.18
CA SER A 87 -9.58 3.73 11.83
C SER A 87 -8.43 4.68 12.17
N ARG A 88 -8.27 5.73 11.35
CA ARG A 88 -7.22 6.75 11.51
C ARG A 88 -7.27 7.42 12.89
N ASP A 89 -8.46 7.54 13.47
CA ASP A 89 -8.66 8.11 14.83
C ASP A 89 -8.02 7.29 15.94
N LYS A 90 -7.66 6.02 15.67
CA LYS A 90 -7.04 5.09 16.62
C LYS A 90 -5.52 5.01 16.44
N TRP A 91 -4.94 5.79 15.54
CA TRP A 91 -3.49 5.80 15.30
C TRP A 91 -2.81 6.73 16.31
N THR A 92 -1.66 6.32 16.81
CA THR A 92 -0.82 7.21 17.63
C THR A 92 -0.07 8.19 16.74
N GLN A 93 0.46 9.28 17.31
CA GLN A 93 1.20 10.27 16.54
C GLN A 93 2.44 9.70 15.83
N SER A 94 3.15 8.75 16.47
CA SER A 94 4.27 8.03 15.85
C SER A 94 3.80 7.19 14.65
N GLN A 95 2.67 6.49 14.81
CA GLN A 95 2.09 5.66 13.75
C GLN A 95 1.61 6.50 12.57
N ASN A 96 1.11 7.72 12.79
CA ASN A 96 0.72 8.63 11.72
C ASN A 96 1.90 8.93 10.80
N SER A 97 3.04 9.38 11.32
CA SER A 97 4.21 9.72 10.49
C SER A 97 4.73 8.50 9.72
N GLU A 98 4.80 7.35 10.37
CA GLU A 98 5.21 6.08 9.78
C GLU A 98 4.28 5.62 8.65
N LEU A 99 2.98 5.74 8.85
CA LEU A 99 1.97 5.33 7.87
C LEU A 99 1.83 6.33 6.74
N GLU A 100 1.98 7.62 6.99
CA GLU A 100 2.05 8.62 5.92
C GLU A 100 3.26 8.37 5.02
N TYR A 101 4.42 8.02 5.59
CA TYR A 101 5.57 7.59 4.82
C TYR A 101 5.27 6.31 4.01
N PHE A 102 4.69 5.28 4.64
CA PHE A 102 4.30 4.04 3.98
C PHE A 102 3.31 4.27 2.83
N LEU A 103 2.24 5.02 3.08
CA LEU A 103 1.18 5.32 2.11
C LEU A 103 1.73 6.16 0.96
N ARG A 104 2.57 7.15 1.24
CA ARG A 104 3.24 7.93 0.21
C ARG A 104 4.10 7.03 -0.68
N ASN A 105 4.93 6.16 -0.12
CA ASN A 105 5.81 5.32 -0.95
C ASN A 105 5.06 4.23 -1.74
N ILE A 106 3.97 3.67 -1.21
CA ILE A 106 3.15 2.66 -1.92
C ILE A 106 2.26 3.29 -2.98
N LEU A 107 1.58 4.41 -2.66
CA LEU A 107 0.64 5.05 -3.58
C LEU A 107 1.37 5.87 -4.65
N THR A 108 2.51 6.50 -4.34
CA THR A 108 3.26 7.31 -5.32
C THR A 108 3.95 6.45 -6.38
N SER A 109 4.41 5.24 -6.03
CA SER A 109 4.92 4.24 -7.00
C SER A 109 3.87 3.79 -8.02
N ARG A 110 2.57 4.11 -7.83
CA ARG A 110 1.49 3.78 -8.77
C ARG A 110 0.60 4.94 -9.22
N MET A 111 0.63 6.11 -8.56
CA MET A 111 -0.11 7.30 -9.04
C MET A 111 0.45 7.88 -10.34
N HIS A 112 1.72 7.61 -10.68
CA HIS A 112 2.26 7.94 -12.00
C HIS A 112 1.59 7.16 -13.16
N MET A 113 0.78 6.14 -12.88
CA MET A 113 0.04 5.40 -13.92
C MET A 113 -1.44 5.80 -14.01
N ILE A 114 -1.95 6.67 -13.12
CA ILE A 114 -3.36 7.09 -13.11
C ILE A 114 -3.52 8.54 -13.56
N CYS A 115 -2.49 9.38 -13.47
CA CYS A 115 -2.53 10.79 -13.88
C CYS A 115 -1.91 11.10 -15.26
N LEU A 116 -1.67 10.09 -16.11
CA LEU A 116 -1.13 10.27 -17.47
C LEU A 116 -2.06 9.72 -18.58
N THR A 117 -3.37 9.81 -18.36
CA THR A 117 -4.35 9.71 -19.45
C THR A 117 -5.26 10.93 -19.36
N ASP A 118 -4.76 12.04 -19.89
CA ASP A 118 -5.56 13.03 -20.63
C ASP A 118 -5.96 12.43 -21.98
#